data_AF-A0A151S1I0-F1
#
_entry.id   AF-A0A151S1I0-F1
#
_cell.length_a   1.000
_cell.length_b   1.000
_cell.length_c   1.000
_cell.angle_alpha   90.00
_cell.angle_beta   90.00
_cell.angle_gamma   90.00
#
_symmetry.space_group_name_H-M   'P 1'
#
loop_
_entity.id
_entity.type
_entity.pdbx_description
1 polymer ?
#
loop_
_entity_poly.entity_id
_entity_poly.type
_entity_poly.pdbx_seq_one_letter_code
_entity_poly.pdbx_strand_id
1 'polypeptide(L)'
;MNYIEEGHDDTLFEVHRDWGRRFMRLYPQYTSWDNSKDPDRPLVIGYVSPDYFTHSVSYFIEAPLVYHDSSKFKVIVYSAVVKVDAKTMRFREKVLRKGGIWKDIYGIDEKKVANMVREDEVDILVELTGHTANNKLGMMACRPAPVQVTWIGYPNTTGLPTIDYRITDSLADPPETKQKHVEELVRLPECFLCYTPSPEAGPVCPTPALSNGFITFGSFNNLAKITPKVLQVWARILRAIPNSRLVVKCKPFCCDSVRQRFLSTLEKLGLEPLRVDLLPLILLNHDHMQAYSLMDISLDTFPYAGTTTTCESLYMGVPCVTMAGSVHAHNVGVSLLSTVGLEHLIARNEDEYVELAQQLASDISALHNLRMSLRDIMSKSPLCDGAKFILGLESTYRNMWHRYCRGDVPSLKRMELLQEVASGDLSDKNPESTGIVNSTEGSSGSVKANGFNTMPVSKLNIQSCEENGGSLNHSSKQGKTS
;
A
#
# COMPACT_ATOMS: atom_id res chain seq x y z
N MET A 1 -11.91 6.61 0.56
CA MET A 1 -12.21 6.44 1.99
C MET A 1 -10.94 6.34 2.84
N ASN A 2 -9.96 5.46 2.56
CA ASN A 2 -8.71 5.38 3.35
C ASN A 2 -7.93 6.70 3.54
N TYR A 3 -8.15 7.71 2.70
CA TYR A 3 -7.44 9.00 2.77
C TYR A 3 -8.11 10.03 3.69
N ILE A 4 -9.36 9.80 4.09
CA ILE A 4 -10.17 10.79 4.83
C ILE A 4 -10.71 10.24 6.15
N GLU A 5 -10.88 8.93 6.26
CA GLU A 5 -11.39 8.30 7.48
C GLU A 5 -10.26 8.13 8.50
N GLU A 6 -10.41 8.76 9.66
CA GLU A 6 -9.45 8.70 10.77
C GLU A 6 -9.80 7.59 11.78
N GLY A 7 -10.77 6.73 11.47
CA GLY A 7 -11.20 5.62 12.34
C GLY A 7 -12.09 6.06 13.50
N HIS A 8 -12.87 7.12 13.32
CA HIS A 8 -13.88 7.58 14.31
C HIS A 8 -15.13 6.69 14.34
N ASP A 9 -15.40 5.99 13.23
CA ASP A 9 -16.49 5.01 13.12
C ASP A 9 -16.04 3.79 12.32
N ASP A 10 -16.95 2.81 12.20
CA ASP A 10 -16.71 1.55 11.50
C ASP A 10 -17.08 1.60 10.01
N THR A 11 -17.50 2.73 9.45
CA THR A 11 -18.05 2.82 8.08
C THR A 11 -17.11 2.20 7.06
N LEU A 12 -15.81 2.50 7.16
CA LEU A 12 -14.82 1.95 6.26
C LEU A 12 -14.69 0.44 6.40
N PHE A 13 -14.71 -0.09 7.62
CA PHE A 13 -14.68 -1.53 7.87
C PHE A 13 -15.92 -2.22 7.30
N GLU A 14 -17.11 -1.66 7.54
CA GLU A 14 -18.38 -2.20 7.07
C GLU A 14 -18.42 -2.29 5.53
N VAL A 15 -17.94 -1.26 4.83
CA VAL A 15 -17.84 -1.29 3.35
C VAL A 15 -16.91 -2.39 2.86
N HIS A 16 -15.74 -2.58 3.48
CA HIS A 16 -14.83 -3.67 3.11
C HIS A 16 -15.46 -5.04 3.37
N ARG A 17 -16.04 -5.24 4.57
CA ARG A 17 -16.67 -6.49 4.96
C ARG A 17 -17.82 -6.87 4.02
N ASP A 18 -18.67 -5.91 3.68
CA ASP A 18 -19.82 -6.14 2.81
C ASP A 18 -19.42 -6.33 1.35
N TRP A 19 -18.34 -5.67 0.90
CA TRP A 19 -17.70 -6.01 -0.37
C TRP A 19 -17.20 -7.46 -0.35
N GLY A 20 -16.42 -7.86 0.66
CA GLY A 20 -15.79 -9.18 0.70
C GLY A 20 -16.80 -10.31 0.80
N ARG A 21 -17.88 -10.14 1.60
CA ARG A 21 -19.00 -11.09 1.66
C ARG A 21 -19.67 -11.30 0.31
N ARG A 22 -19.90 -10.23 -0.47
CA ARG A 22 -20.53 -10.34 -1.80
C ARG A 22 -19.56 -10.89 -2.84
N PHE A 23 -18.31 -10.42 -2.80
CA PHE A 23 -17.27 -10.80 -3.76
C PHE A 23 -16.90 -12.29 -3.63
N MET A 24 -16.81 -12.80 -2.39
CA MET A 24 -16.53 -14.19 -2.12
C MET A 24 -17.52 -15.16 -2.78
N ARG A 25 -18.80 -14.77 -2.91
CA ARG A 25 -19.86 -15.60 -3.53
C ARG A 25 -19.66 -15.83 -5.03
N LEU A 26 -18.79 -15.06 -5.68
CA LEU A 26 -18.46 -15.23 -7.09
C LEU A 26 -17.53 -16.43 -7.33
N TYR A 27 -16.96 -17.01 -6.27
CA TYR A 27 -15.94 -18.05 -6.33
C TYR A 27 -16.36 -19.28 -5.51
N PRO A 28 -16.11 -20.51 -6.02
CA PRO A 28 -16.22 -21.71 -5.22
C PRO A 28 -15.03 -21.83 -4.26
N GLN A 29 -15.33 -22.25 -3.04
CA GLN A 29 -14.38 -22.22 -1.92
C GLN A 29 -13.90 -23.62 -1.61
N TYR A 30 -12.59 -23.81 -1.44
CA TYR A 30 -12.06 -25.04 -0.88
C TYR A 30 -12.22 -25.03 0.65
N THR A 31 -12.65 -26.17 1.18
CA THR A 31 -12.85 -26.38 2.63
C THR A 31 -11.97 -27.50 3.18
N SER A 32 -11.24 -28.21 2.32
CA SER A 32 -10.29 -29.26 2.68
C SER A 32 -8.98 -29.14 1.89
N TRP A 33 -7.90 -29.58 2.51
CA TRP A 33 -6.54 -29.55 1.97
C TRP A 33 -5.82 -30.85 2.34
N ASP A 34 -5.05 -31.38 1.41
CA ASP A 34 -4.32 -32.64 1.56
C ASP A 34 -2.94 -32.45 2.23
N ASN A 35 -2.57 -31.19 2.54
CA ASN A 35 -1.34 -30.83 3.22
C ASN A 35 -1.21 -31.60 4.55
N SER A 36 -0.12 -32.38 4.69
CA SER A 36 0.17 -33.13 5.91
C SER A 36 0.25 -32.20 7.13
N LYS A 37 -0.49 -32.52 8.20
CA LYS A 37 -0.55 -31.75 9.46
C LYS A 37 0.59 -32.07 10.43
N ASP A 38 1.80 -32.23 9.91
CA ASP A 38 3.01 -32.28 10.73
C ASP A 38 3.41 -30.85 11.15
N PRO A 39 3.45 -30.52 12.46
CA PRO A 39 3.75 -29.17 12.92
C PRO A 39 5.17 -28.70 12.61
N ASP A 40 6.14 -29.61 12.48
CA ASP A 40 7.58 -29.30 12.45
C ASP A 40 8.23 -29.52 11.08
N ARG A 41 7.49 -30.08 10.11
CA ARG A 41 8.01 -30.26 8.74
C ARG A 41 8.37 -28.95 8.05
N PRO A 42 9.20 -28.98 7.00
CA PRO A 42 9.38 -27.84 6.11
C PRO A 42 8.06 -27.35 5.51
N LEU A 43 7.89 -26.03 5.41
CA LEU A 43 6.68 -25.38 4.90
C LEU A 43 6.88 -24.85 3.48
N VAL A 44 5.83 -24.92 2.67
CA VAL A 44 5.76 -24.29 1.35
C VAL A 44 5.04 -22.95 1.48
N ILE A 45 5.76 -21.86 1.23
CA ILE A 45 5.24 -20.49 1.29
C ILE A 45 5.02 -19.97 -0.13
N GLY A 46 3.77 -19.60 -0.43
CA GLY A 46 3.40 -18.96 -1.69
C GLY A 46 3.30 -17.45 -1.51
N TYR A 47 4.00 -16.66 -2.32
CA TYR A 47 3.83 -15.21 -2.38
C TYR A 47 3.19 -14.79 -3.69
N VAL A 48 2.06 -14.07 -3.64
CA VAL A 48 1.34 -13.60 -4.84
C VAL A 48 1.26 -12.08 -4.91
N SER A 49 1.63 -11.53 -6.08
CA SER A 49 1.58 -10.10 -6.32
C SER A 49 1.71 -9.75 -7.81
N PRO A 50 1.06 -8.68 -8.30
CA PRO A 50 1.40 -8.06 -9.58
C PRO A 50 2.62 -7.12 -9.47
N ASP A 51 3.15 -6.90 -8.27
CA ASP A 51 4.07 -5.80 -7.97
C ASP A 51 5.55 -6.21 -7.85
N TYR A 52 5.92 -7.35 -8.45
CA TYR A 52 7.32 -7.80 -8.54
C TYR A 52 8.11 -7.05 -9.63
N PHE A 53 7.95 -5.73 -9.73
CA PHE A 53 8.70 -4.83 -10.60
C PHE A 53 9.11 -3.60 -9.78
N THR A 54 9.66 -2.56 -10.37
CA THR A 54 9.99 -1.29 -9.70
C THR A 54 8.72 -0.59 -9.19
N HIS A 55 8.29 -1.04 -8.02
CA HIS A 55 7.06 -0.65 -7.33
C HIS A 55 7.28 -0.65 -5.80
N SER A 56 6.45 0.05 -5.04
CA SER A 56 6.54 0.15 -3.59
C SER A 56 6.68 -1.21 -2.88
N VAL A 57 5.82 -2.19 -3.17
CA VAL A 57 5.82 -3.53 -2.55
C VAL A 57 7.17 -4.23 -2.74
N SER A 58 7.80 -4.06 -3.91
CA SER A 58 9.05 -4.73 -4.25
C SER A 58 10.19 -4.40 -3.28
N TYR A 59 10.22 -3.21 -2.67
CA TYR A 59 11.26 -2.85 -1.72
C TYR A 59 11.13 -3.57 -0.37
N PHE A 60 9.97 -4.20 -0.10
CA PHE A 60 9.69 -4.85 1.18
C PHE A 60 9.63 -6.38 1.08
N ILE A 61 9.18 -6.91 -0.05
CA ILE A 61 9.12 -8.35 -0.29
C ILE A 61 10.48 -8.98 -0.60
N GLU A 62 11.50 -8.17 -0.94
CA GLU A 62 12.82 -8.69 -1.31
C GLU A 62 13.47 -9.52 -0.19
N ALA A 63 13.29 -9.13 1.07
CA ALA A 63 13.88 -9.86 2.20
C ALA A 63 13.36 -11.31 2.30
N PRO A 64 12.05 -11.58 2.34
CA PRO A 64 11.52 -12.95 2.28
C PRO A 64 11.97 -13.77 1.06
N LEU A 65 12.12 -13.14 -0.11
CA LEU A 65 12.58 -13.85 -1.31
C LEU A 65 14.07 -14.27 -1.26
N VAL A 66 14.85 -13.74 -0.31
CA VAL A 66 16.30 -13.93 -0.23
C VAL A 66 16.74 -14.68 1.01
N TYR A 67 16.13 -14.38 2.15
CA TYR A 67 16.65 -14.77 3.46
C TYR A 67 15.99 -16.00 4.08
N HIS A 68 14.90 -16.52 3.50
CA HIS A 68 14.26 -17.74 4.01
C HIS A 68 15.28 -18.89 4.15
N ASP A 69 15.20 -19.63 5.26
CA ASP A 69 15.96 -20.86 5.48
C ASP A 69 15.40 -21.95 4.57
N SER A 70 16.08 -22.22 3.46
CA SER A 70 15.64 -23.19 2.45
C SER A 70 15.52 -24.64 2.97
N SER A 71 16.10 -24.95 4.14
CA SER A 71 15.92 -26.26 4.77
C SER A 71 14.58 -26.39 5.49
N LYS A 72 13.93 -25.27 5.82
CA LYS A 72 12.67 -25.20 6.58
C LYS A 72 11.53 -24.58 5.79
N PHE A 73 11.83 -23.76 4.79
CA PHE A 73 10.85 -23.01 4.00
C PHE A 73 11.18 -23.09 2.52
N LYS A 74 10.26 -23.65 1.74
CA LYS A 74 10.31 -23.64 0.27
C LYS A 74 9.46 -22.48 -0.24
N VAL A 75 10.04 -21.63 -1.07
CA VAL A 75 9.36 -20.43 -1.60
C VAL A 75 8.83 -20.68 -3.01
N ILE A 76 7.58 -20.31 -3.24
CA ILE A 76 6.96 -20.23 -4.57
C ILE A 76 6.44 -18.81 -4.79
N VAL A 77 6.81 -18.20 -5.91
CA VAL A 77 6.33 -16.88 -6.31
C VAL A 77 5.31 -17.02 -7.44
N TYR A 78 4.13 -16.44 -7.23
CA TYR A 78 3.09 -16.28 -8.23
C TYR A 78 3.07 -14.83 -8.71
N SER A 79 3.77 -14.58 -9.81
CA SER A 79 3.96 -13.24 -10.38
C SER A 79 2.84 -12.88 -11.35
N ALA A 80 2.04 -11.88 -11.00
CA ALA A 80 1.03 -11.28 -11.89
C ALA A 80 1.54 -10.02 -12.61
N VAL A 81 2.87 -9.86 -12.72
CA VAL A 81 3.52 -8.70 -13.36
C VAL A 81 3.12 -8.64 -14.84
N VAL A 82 2.59 -7.48 -15.25
CA VAL A 82 2.22 -7.21 -16.65
C VAL A 82 3.43 -6.94 -17.52
N LYS A 83 4.35 -6.11 -17.01
CA LYS A 83 5.56 -5.68 -17.72
C LYS A 83 6.77 -5.92 -16.83
N VAL A 84 7.57 -6.90 -17.23
CA VAL A 84 8.82 -7.29 -16.57
C VAL A 84 9.83 -6.15 -16.67
N ASP A 85 10.55 -5.88 -15.58
CA ASP A 85 11.71 -4.98 -15.56
C ASP A 85 12.95 -5.66 -14.94
N ALA A 86 14.04 -4.89 -14.80
CA ALA A 86 15.29 -5.39 -14.23
C ALA A 86 15.11 -5.93 -12.80
N LYS A 87 14.18 -5.36 -12.02
CA LYS A 87 13.90 -5.79 -10.65
C LYS A 87 13.14 -7.13 -10.64
N THR A 88 12.17 -7.31 -11.54
CA THR A 88 11.50 -8.59 -11.75
C THR A 88 12.50 -9.70 -12.05
N MET A 89 13.41 -9.45 -13.00
CA MET A 89 14.44 -10.42 -13.39
C MET A 89 15.36 -10.77 -12.22
N ARG A 90 15.77 -9.77 -11.44
CA ARG A 90 16.59 -9.96 -10.23
C ARG A 90 15.88 -10.81 -9.17
N PHE A 91 14.59 -10.60 -8.94
CA PHE A 91 13.82 -11.43 -8.01
C PHE A 91 13.71 -12.87 -8.50
N ARG A 92 13.37 -13.06 -9.78
CA ARG A 92 13.29 -14.39 -10.38
C ARG A 92 14.62 -15.14 -10.23
N GLU A 93 15.75 -14.51 -10.54
CA GLU A 93 17.07 -15.11 -10.38
C GLU A 93 17.36 -15.50 -8.92
N LYS A 94 17.09 -14.59 -7.98
CA LYS A 94 17.33 -14.83 -6.54
C LYS A 94 16.52 -16.01 -6.01
N VAL A 95 15.23 -16.07 -6.36
CA VAL A 95 14.32 -17.15 -5.95
C VAL A 95 14.78 -18.50 -6.53
N LEU A 96 15.06 -18.55 -7.83
CA LEU A 96 15.52 -19.79 -8.48
C LEU A 96 16.86 -20.27 -7.93
N ARG A 97 17.82 -19.37 -7.68
CA ARG A 97 19.13 -19.70 -7.10
C ARG A 97 19.02 -20.29 -5.69
N LYS A 98 17.98 -19.95 -4.95
CA LYS A 98 17.69 -20.49 -3.61
C LYS A 98 16.86 -21.78 -3.65
N GLY A 99 16.59 -22.34 -4.83
CA GLY A 99 15.77 -23.54 -5.00
C GLY A 99 14.26 -23.28 -4.91
N GLY A 100 13.84 -22.01 -4.94
CA GLY A 100 12.44 -21.64 -5.02
C GLY A 100 11.89 -21.77 -6.45
N ILE A 101 10.58 -21.57 -6.58
CA ILE A 101 9.86 -21.65 -7.87
C ILE A 101 9.30 -20.28 -8.23
N TRP A 102 9.38 -19.92 -9.51
CA TRP A 102 8.78 -18.70 -10.05
C TRP A 102 7.75 -19.05 -11.12
N LYS A 103 6.50 -18.63 -10.93
CA LYS A 103 5.39 -18.86 -11.86
C LYS A 103 4.82 -17.52 -12.31
N ASP A 104 4.80 -17.30 -13.62
CA ASP A 104 4.15 -16.14 -14.23
C ASP A 104 2.66 -16.46 -14.43
N ILE A 105 1.78 -15.70 -13.78
CA ILE A 105 0.33 -15.94 -13.72
C ILE A 105 -0.51 -14.79 -14.30
N TYR A 106 0.13 -13.78 -14.91
CA TYR A 106 -0.58 -12.69 -15.56
C TYR A 106 -1.50 -13.23 -16.68
N GLY A 107 -2.74 -12.75 -16.72
CA GLY A 107 -3.75 -13.17 -17.69
C GLY A 107 -4.37 -14.56 -17.43
N ILE A 108 -3.95 -15.28 -16.38
CA ILE A 108 -4.55 -16.56 -16.00
C ILE A 108 -5.78 -16.32 -15.12
N ASP A 109 -6.86 -17.06 -15.39
CA ASP A 109 -8.09 -17.03 -14.61
C ASP A 109 -7.84 -17.38 -13.13
N GLU A 110 -8.51 -16.67 -12.22
CA GLU A 110 -8.31 -16.79 -10.77
C GLU A 110 -8.51 -18.23 -10.25
N LYS A 111 -9.47 -18.99 -10.79
CA LYS A 111 -9.73 -20.38 -10.37
C LYS A 111 -8.62 -21.32 -10.85
N LYS A 112 -8.05 -21.06 -12.02
CA LYS A 112 -6.90 -21.81 -12.53
C LYS A 112 -5.65 -21.54 -11.69
N VAL A 113 -5.41 -20.28 -11.30
CA VAL A 113 -4.33 -19.96 -10.37
C VAL A 113 -4.57 -20.63 -9.01
N ALA A 114 -5.81 -20.64 -8.50
CA ALA A 114 -6.15 -21.35 -7.27
C ALA A 114 -5.85 -22.86 -7.35
N ASN A 115 -6.15 -23.52 -8.48
CA ASN A 115 -5.77 -24.92 -8.70
C ASN A 115 -4.24 -25.11 -8.69
N MET A 116 -3.48 -24.22 -9.35
CA MET A 116 -2.01 -24.30 -9.33
C MET A 116 -1.45 -24.22 -7.90
N VAL A 117 -1.98 -23.33 -7.07
CA VAL A 117 -1.58 -23.22 -5.65
C VAL A 117 -1.82 -24.51 -4.88
N ARG A 118 -2.94 -25.21 -5.15
CA ARG A 118 -3.25 -26.50 -4.53
C ARG A 118 -2.33 -27.61 -5.00
N GLU A 119 -2.08 -27.69 -6.31
CA GLU A 119 -1.16 -28.65 -6.92
C GLU A 119 0.28 -28.47 -6.41
N ASP A 120 0.65 -27.23 -6.07
CA ASP A 120 1.93 -26.90 -5.46
C ASP A 120 2.01 -27.20 -3.96
N GLU A 121 0.90 -27.67 -3.35
CA GLU A 121 0.77 -27.97 -1.92
C GLU A 121 1.22 -26.78 -1.04
N VAL A 122 0.86 -25.56 -1.42
CA VAL A 122 1.18 -24.36 -0.62
C VAL A 122 0.53 -24.45 0.75
N ASP A 123 1.33 -24.32 1.80
CA ASP A 123 0.87 -24.35 3.20
C ASP A 123 0.35 -22.99 3.64
N ILE A 124 1.12 -21.95 3.33
CA ILE A 124 0.79 -20.56 3.65
C ILE A 124 0.87 -19.74 2.38
N LEU A 125 -0.27 -19.18 1.98
CA LEU A 125 -0.35 -18.27 0.84
C LEU A 125 -0.45 -16.82 1.33
N VAL A 126 0.47 -15.99 0.87
CA VAL A 126 0.63 -14.59 1.27
C VAL A 126 0.33 -13.68 0.09
N GLU A 127 -0.75 -12.93 0.20
CA GLU A 127 -1.21 -11.94 -0.78
C GLU A 127 -0.67 -10.55 -0.43
N LEU A 128 -0.08 -9.87 -1.42
CA LEU A 128 0.74 -8.68 -1.17
C LEU A 128 0.14 -7.35 -1.66
N THR A 129 -1.13 -7.33 -2.08
CA THR A 129 -1.69 -6.24 -2.90
C THR A 129 -2.97 -5.65 -2.31
N GLY A 130 -3.83 -6.47 -1.72
CA GLY A 130 -5.14 -6.07 -1.20
C GLY A 130 -6.02 -5.41 -2.27
N HIS A 131 -6.67 -4.30 -1.95
CA HIS A 131 -7.60 -3.62 -2.87
C HIS A 131 -6.94 -2.75 -3.96
N THR A 132 -5.62 -2.85 -4.14
CA THR A 132 -4.92 -2.10 -5.18
C THR A 132 -5.05 -2.78 -6.56
N ALA A 133 -4.52 -2.12 -7.60
CA ALA A 133 -4.75 -2.54 -8.98
C ALA A 133 -4.18 -3.94 -9.28
N ASN A 134 -4.88 -4.70 -10.12
CA ASN A 134 -4.47 -6.05 -10.57
C ASN A 134 -4.24 -7.07 -9.44
N ASN A 135 -4.87 -6.87 -8.28
CA ASN A 135 -4.80 -7.80 -7.15
C ASN A 135 -5.32 -9.21 -7.50
N LYS A 136 -5.03 -10.15 -6.59
CA LYS A 136 -5.45 -11.56 -6.69
C LYS A 136 -6.42 -11.96 -5.58
N LEU A 137 -7.26 -11.02 -5.15
CA LEU A 137 -8.30 -11.29 -4.15
C LEU A 137 -9.36 -12.29 -4.66
N GLY A 138 -9.55 -12.42 -5.98
CA GLY A 138 -10.41 -13.47 -6.56
C GLY A 138 -9.87 -14.88 -6.28
N MET A 139 -8.58 -15.09 -6.50
CA MET A 139 -7.92 -16.35 -6.16
C MET A 139 -7.89 -16.58 -4.64
N MET A 140 -7.65 -15.55 -3.82
CA MET A 140 -7.76 -15.67 -2.36
C MET A 140 -9.18 -15.97 -1.88
N ALA A 141 -10.20 -15.54 -2.63
CA ALA A 141 -11.57 -15.91 -2.36
C ALA A 141 -11.70 -17.44 -2.45
N CYS A 142 -11.21 -18.10 -3.50
CA CYS A 142 -11.27 -19.57 -3.63
C CYS A 142 -10.70 -20.35 -2.43
N ARG A 143 -9.84 -19.74 -1.61
CA ARG A 143 -9.15 -20.38 -0.48
C ARG A 143 -8.28 -21.59 -0.85
N PRO A 144 -7.37 -21.47 -1.83
CA PRO A 144 -6.59 -22.62 -2.29
C PRO A 144 -5.59 -23.17 -1.26
N ALA A 145 -5.10 -22.35 -0.33
CA ALA A 145 -4.18 -22.79 0.73
C ALA A 145 -4.88 -22.90 2.10
N PRO A 146 -4.42 -23.82 2.98
CA PRO A 146 -5.01 -24.02 4.31
C PRO A 146 -4.83 -22.82 5.24
N VAL A 147 -3.78 -22.01 5.04
CA VAL A 147 -3.56 -20.74 5.73
C VAL A 147 -3.40 -19.63 4.69
N GLN A 148 -4.20 -18.58 4.82
CA GLN A 148 -4.15 -17.41 3.93
C GLN A 148 -3.84 -16.12 4.69
N VAL A 149 -2.91 -15.36 4.16
CA VAL A 149 -2.38 -14.14 4.78
C VAL A 149 -2.43 -12.99 3.79
N THR A 150 -2.71 -11.77 4.26
CA THR A 150 -2.49 -10.53 3.50
C THR A 150 -1.41 -9.67 4.20
N TRP A 151 -0.56 -9.02 3.41
CA TRP A 151 0.57 -8.22 3.92
C TRP A 151 1.03 -7.14 2.92
N ILE A 152 1.71 -6.09 3.39
CA ILE A 152 2.34 -5.01 2.61
C ILE A 152 1.40 -4.05 1.86
N GLY A 153 0.76 -4.50 0.79
CA GLY A 153 0.29 -3.62 -0.29
C GLY A 153 -0.95 -2.78 0.05
N TYR A 154 -1.68 -3.14 1.10
CA TYR A 154 -2.91 -2.48 1.47
C TYR A 154 -2.99 -2.18 2.99
N PRO A 155 -3.24 -0.92 3.38
CA PRO A 155 -3.12 -0.48 4.78
C PRO A 155 -4.38 -0.76 5.61
N ASN A 156 -5.26 -1.66 5.16
CA ASN A 156 -6.56 -1.91 5.80
C ASN A 156 -7.00 -3.36 5.58
N THR A 157 -8.14 -3.74 6.17
CA THR A 157 -8.80 -5.04 5.93
C THR A 157 -9.08 -5.28 4.44
N THR A 158 -8.89 -6.51 3.96
CA THR A 158 -9.37 -6.92 2.64
C THR A 158 -10.89 -7.11 2.63
N GLY A 159 -11.49 -7.31 3.80
CA GLY A 159 -12.90 -7.64 3.95
C GLY A 159 -13.24 -9.09 3.58
N LEU A 160 -12.30 -9.87 3.04
CA LEU A 160 -12.54 -11.25 2.62
C LEU A 160 -12.59 -12.21 3.83
N PRO A 161 -13.71 -12.93 4.03
CA PRO A 161 -13.80 -13.92 5.12
C PRO A 161 -12.77 -15.05 5.00
N THR A 162 -12.33 -15.36 3.78
CA THR A 162 -11.40 -16.46 3.47
C THR A 162 -9.94 -16.16 3.79
N ILE A 163 -9.54 -14.92 4.04
CA ILE A 163 -8.17 -14.59 4.44
C ILE A 163 -8.10 -14.68 5.96
N ASP A 164 -7.20 -15.52 6.50
CA ASP A 164 -7.11 -15.79 7.93
C ASP A 164 -6.51 -14.61 8.68
N TYR A 165 -5.35 -14.15 8.23
CA TYR A 165 -4.48 -13.24 8.95
C TYR A 165 -4.07 -12.01 8.13
N ARG A 166 -3.85 -10.90 8.83
CA ARG A 166 -3.17 -9.71 8.29
C ARG A 166 -1.92 -9.44 9.11
N ILE A 167 -0.77 -9.39 8.45
CA ILE A 167 0.51 -9.08 9.12
C ILE A 167 0.65 -7.57 9.31
N THR A 168 1.01 -7.18 10.53
CA THR A 168 1.25 -5.80 10.99
C THR A 168 2.31 -5.81 12.11
N ASP A 169 2.42 -4.72 12.87
CA ASP A 169 3.24 -4.62 14.09
C ASP A 169 2.50 -3.85 15.19
N SER A 170 3.11 -3.79 16.38
CA SER A 170 2.51 -3.15 17.56
C SER A 170 2.50 -1.63 17.54
N LEU A 171 3.15 -0.97 16.56
CA LEU A 171 3.16 0.48 16.44
C LEU A 171 2.15 0.94 15.37
N ALA A 172 2.12 0.28 14.22
CA ALA A 172 1.15 0.53 13.17
C ALA A 172 -0.27 0.13 13.62
N ASP A 173 -0.41 -1.04 14.23
CA ASP A 173 -1.66 -1.49 14.85
C ASP A 173 -1.40 -1.86 16.32
N PRO A 174 -1.47 -0.91 17.28
CA PRO A 174 -1.33 -1.22 18.70
C PRO A 174 -2.27 -2.33 19.17
N PRO A 175 -1.90 -3.15 20.18
CA PRO A 175 -2.78 -4.19 20.74
C PRO A 175 -4.20 -3.68 21.08
N GLU A 176 -4.30 -2.42 21.49
CA GLU A 176 -5.50 -1.68 21.84
C GLU A 176 -6.19 -0.96 20.67
N THR A 177 -5.74 -1.18 19.43
CA THR A 177 -6.34 -0.55 18.25
C THR A 177 -7.84 -0.79 18.19
N LYS A 178 -8.60 0.27 17.92
CA LYS A 178 -10.05 0.19 17.71
C LYS A 178 -10.41 -0.10 16.24
N GLN A 179 -9.44 -0.03 15.34
CA GLN A 179 -9.67 -0.29 13.92
C GLN A 179 -10.02 -1.77 13.71
N LYS A 180 -11.23 -2.01 13.22
CA LYS A 180 -11.74 -3.36 12.96
C LYS A 180 -11.16 -3.95 11.68
N HIS A 181 -10.94 -5.26 11.71
CA HIS A 181 -10.43 -6.05 10.60
C HIS A 181 -11.24 -7.34 10.46
N VAL A 182 -11.36 -7.85 9.24
CA VAL A 182 -12.00 -9.17 9.05
C VAL A 182 -11.00 -10.25 9.42
N GLU A 183 -9.76 -10.07 9.02
CA GLU A 183 -8.61 -10.90 9.34
C GLU A 183 -8.22 -10.76 10.82
N GLU A 184 -7.59 -11.81 11.37
CA GLU A 184 -6.93 -11.70 12.67
C GLU A 184 -5.58 -10.99 12.48
N LEU A 185 -5.33 -9.94 13.26
CA LEU A 185 -4.08 -9.18 13.18
C LEU A 185 -2.93 -9.98 13.82
N VAL A 186 -1.85 -10.16 13.07
CA VAL A 186 -0.61 -10.77 13.54
C VAL A 186 0.50 -9.75 13.55
N ARG A 187 1.04 -9.46 14.74
CA ARG A 187 2.07 -8.46 14.97
C ARG A 187 3.44 -9.11 14.92
N LEU A 188 4.30 -8.66 14.01
CA LEU A 188 5.71 -9.05 14.03
C LEU A 188 6.41 -8.43 15.25
N PRO A 189 7.53 -9.01 15.73
CA PRO A 189 8.23 -8.52 16.92
C PRO A 189 8.80 -7.11 16.82
N GLU A 190 9.09 -6.64 15.61
CA GLU A 190 9.65 -5.32 15.31
C GLU A 190 8.79 -4.62 14.24
N CYS A 191 9.36 -3.96 13.25
CA CYS A 191 8.59 -3.40 12.14
C CYS A 191 7.93 -4.51 11.30
N PHE A 192 6.70 -4.26 10.86
CA PHE A 192 6.01 -5.14 9.92
C PHE A 192 6.61 -5.11 8.50
N LEU A 193 7.59 -4.25 8.26
CA LEU A 193 8.25 -4.04 6.98
C LEU A 193 9.77 -4.21 7.13
N CYS A 194 10.41 -4.73 6.09
CA CYS A 194 11.86 -4.72 5.93
C CYS A 194 12.21 -4.02 4.62
N TYR A 195 12.71 -2.79 4.69
CA TYR A 195 13.08 -2.02 3.51
C TYR A 195 14.41 -2.50 2.94
N THR A 196 14.42 -2.80 1.65
CA THR A 196 15.64 -3.07 0.87
C THR A 196 15.91 -1.88 -0.05
N PRO A 197 16.90 -1.03 0.28
CA PRO A 197 17.16 0.17 -0.50
C PRO A 197 17.51 -0.09 -1.96
N SER A 198 17.16 0.86 -2.82
CA SER A 198 17.57 0.80 -4.23
C SER A 198 19.10 0.93 -4.36
N PRO A 199 19.77 0.09 -5.15
CA PRO A 199 21.18 0.28 -5.47
C PRO A 199 21.42 1.54 -6.32
N GLU A 200 20.38 2.12 -6.92
CA GLU A 200 20.44 3.32 -7.77
C GLU A 200 20.27 4.63 -6.99
N ALA A 201 20.22 4.60 -5.66
CA ALA A 201 19.91 5.78 -4.85
C ALA A 201 20.90 6.96 -5.04
N GLY A 202 22.15 6.69 -5.43
CA GLY A 202 23.21 7.70 -5.55
C GLY A 202 23.66 8.28 -4.19
N PRO A 203 24.53 9.31 -4.17
CA PRO A 203 25.07 9.88 -2.94
C PRO A 203 24.01 10.68 -2.16
N VAL A 204 24.23 10.83 -0.84
CA VAL A 204 23.53 11.85 -0.04
C VAL A 204 24.19 13.20 -0.32
N CYS A 205 23.41 14.18 -0.75
CA CYS A 205 23.89 15.57 -0.92
C CYS A 205 23.87 16.31 0.42
N PRO A 206 24.71 17.34 0.63
CA PRO A 206 24.59 18.27 1.75
C PRO A 206 23.21 18.94 1.84
N THR A 207 22.92 19.55 2.98
CA THR A 207 21.65 20.23 3.26
C THR A 207 21.48 21.45 2.34
N PRO A 208 20.45 21.49 1.48
CA PRO A 208 20.24 22.61 0.54
C PRO A 208 20.19 23.99 1.19
N ALA A 209 19.67 24.10 2.42
CA ALA A 209 19.59 25.37 3.14
C ALA A 209 20.97 26.02 3.39
N LEU A 210 22.06 25.24 3.42
CA LEU A 210 23.42 25.77 3.54
C LEU A 210 23.82 26.63 2.34
N SER A 211 23.38 26.26 1.13
CA SER A 211 23.69 27.01 -0.10
C SER A 211 22.61 28.02 -0.47
N ASN A 212 21.35 27.66 -0.24
CA ASN A 212 20.21 28.45 -0.72
C ASN A 212 19.78 29.55 0.27
N GLY A 213 20.16 29.42 1.55
CA GLY A 213 19.82 30.40 2.59
C GLY A 213 18.37 30.33 3.10
N PHE A 214 17.61 29.30 2.70
CA PHE A 214 16.25 29.05 3.17
C PHE A 214 15.98 27.55 3.29
N ILE A 215 15.02 27.20 4.16
CA ILE A 215 14.55 25.82 4.34
C ILE A 215 13.57 25.45 3.23
N THR A 216 13.74 24.27 2.65
CA THR A 216 12.79 23.67 1.72
C THR A 216 12.16 22.43 2.36
N PHE A 217 10.86 22.52 2.64
CA PHE A 217 10.05 21.36 2.99
C PHE A 217 9.67 20.60 1.73
N GLY A 218 9.42 19.30 1.83
CA GLY A 218 8.93 18.56 0.67
C GLY A 218 8.08 17.34 1.00
N SER A 219 7.31 16.91 0.00
CA SER A 219 6.55 15.66 0.08
C SER A 219 6.39 15.03 -1.31
N PHE A 220 6.84 13.78 -1.45
CA PHE A 220 6.73 13.01 -2.69
C PHE A 220 5.59 11.97 -2.64
N ASN A 221 4.69 12.13 -1.66
CA ASN A 221 3.51 11.30 -1.49
C ASN A 221 2.51 11.48 -2.66
N ASN A 222 1.71 10.44 -2.90
CA ASN A 222 0.62 10.53 -3.87
C ASN A 222 -0.35 11.65 -3.47
N LEU A 223 -0.80 12.44 -4.46
CA LEU A 223 -1.70 13.59 -4.28
C LEU A 223 -2.98 13.22 -3.51
N ALA A 224 -3.47 11.98 -3.62
CA ALA A 224 -4.63 11.51 -2.86
C ALA A 224 -4.42 11.54 -1.33
N LYS A 225 -3.18 11.50 -0.85
CA LYS A 225 -2.82 11.61 0.58
C LYS A 225 -2.72 13.06 1.06
N ILE A 226 -2.61 14.02 0.14
CA ILE A 226 -2.47 15.45 0.45
C ILE A 226 -3.88 16.05 0.53
N THR A 227 -4.56 15.81 1.65
CA THR A 227 -5.93 16.27 1.90
C THR A 227 -5.97 17.77 2.22
N PRO A 228 -7.16 18.40 2.21
CA PRO A 228 -7.29 19.80 2.66
C PRO A 228 -6.74 20.03 4.08
N LYS A 229 -6.89 19.07 5.00
CA LYS A 229 -6.38 19.12 6.37
C LYS A 229 -4.85 19.16 6.38
N VAL A 230 -4.20 18.28 5.61
CA VAL A 230 -2.73 18.29 5.43
C VAL A 230 -2.24 19.64 4.90
N LEU A 231 -2.89 20.18 3.86
CA LEU A 231 -2.50 21.47 3.28
C LEU A 231 -2.63 22.63 4.28
N GLN A 232 -3.64 22.61 5.14
CA GLN A 232 -3.79 23.61 6.21
C GLN A 232 -2.63 23.56 7.20
N VAL A 233 -2.21 22.37 7.62
CA VAL A 233 -1.07 22.20 8.54
C VAL A 233 0.25 22.60 7.87
N TRP A 234 0.49 22.20 6.62
CA TRP A 234 1.67 22.64 5.89
C TRP A 234 1.68 24.17 5.69
N ALA A 235 0.53 24.80 5.47
CA ALA A 235 0.42 26.26 5.41
C ALA A 235 0.73 26.93 6.76
N ARG A 236 0.44 26.28 7.90
CA ARG A 236 0.88 26.76 9.22
C ARG A 236 2.41 26.73 9.33
N ILE A 237 3.07 25.65 8.88
CA ILE A 237 4.54 25.54 8.87
C ILE A 237 5.17 26.65 8.02
N LEU A 238 4.73 26.81 6.77
CA LEU A 238 5.31 27.81 5.86
C LEU A 238 5.07 29.26 6.31
N ARG A 239 4.00 29.53 7.08
CA ARG A 239 3.77 30.85 7.69
C ARG A 239 4.64 31.08 8.92
N ALA A 240 4.87 30.05 9.72
CA ALA A 240 5.72 30.13 10.92
C ALA A 240 7.20 30.30 10.58
N ILE A 241 7.64 29.84 9.39
CA ILE A 241 9.02 29.95 8.92
C ILE A 241 9.03 30.81 7.64
N PRO A 242 9.19 32.15 7.75
CA PRO A 242 9.27 33.04 6.61
C PRO A 242 10.36 32.59 5.62
N ASN A 243 10.15 32.85 4.33
CA ASN A 243 11.05 32.48 3.22
C ASN A 243 11.24 30.97 2.96
N SER A 244 10.71 30.07 3.80
CA SER A 244 10.75 28.63 3.50
C SER A 244 10.00 28.27 2.21
N ARG A 245 10.39 27.21 1.53
CA ARG A 245 9.74 26.72 0.31
C ARG A 245 9.09 25.36 0.55
N LEU A 246 8.22 24.97 -0.37
CA LEU A 246 7.61 23.64 -0.42
C LEU A 246 7.82 23.02 -1.80
N VAL A 247 8.41 21.82 -1.86
CA VAL A 247 8.47 21.02 -3.08
C VAL A 247 7.52 19.82 -2.99
N VAL A 248 6.60 19.69 -3.94
CA VAL A 248 5.65 18.57 -3.99
C VAL A 248 5.83 17.81 -5.30
N LYS A 249 6.10 16.51 -5.22
CA LYS A 249 6.23 15.67 -6.41
C LYS A 249 5.07 14.71 -6.52
N CYS A 250 4.34 14.78 -7.62
CA CYS A 250 3.30 13.80 -7.92
C CYS A 250 3.03 13.69 -9.42
N LYS A 251 2.67 12.49 -9.88
CA LYS A 251 2.35 12.20 -11.30
C LYS A 251 1.38 13.20 -11.95
N PRO A 252 0.26 13.62 -11.33
CA PRO A 252 -0.70 14.55 -11.93
C PRO A 252 -0.14 15.95 -12.24
N PHE A 253 1.01 16.35 -11.68
CA PHE A 253 1.62 17.65 -11.96
C PHE A 253 2.26 17.77 -13.35
N CYS A 254 2.16 16.74 -14.19
CA CYS A 254 2.38 16.88 -15.63
C CYS A 254 1.22 17.63 -16.34
N CYS A 255 0.09 17.84 -15.65
CA CYS A 255 -1.07 18.53 -16.19
C CYS A 255 -1.21 19.93 -15.59
N ASP A 256 -1.18 20.96 -16.42
CA ASP A 256 -1.20 22.36 -15.97
C ASP A 256 -2.45 22.74 -15.18
N SER A 257 -3.62 22.21 -15.54
CA SER A 257 -4.86 22.49 -14.80
C SER A 257 -4.81 21.96 -13.37
N VAL A 258 -4.16 20.82 -13.14
CA VAL A 258 -3.94 20.25 -11.81
C VAL A 258 -2.94 21.09 -11.02
N ARG A 259 -1.84 21.53 -11.67
CA ARG A 259 -0.85 22.44 -11.06
C ARG A 259 -1.51 23.73 -10.60
N GLN A 260 -2.26 24.40 -11.48
CA GLN A 260 -2.94 25.66 -11.17
C GLN A 260 -3.95 25.48 -10.04
N ARG A 261 -4.77 24.42 -10.07
CA ARG A 261 -5.71 24.13 -8.98
C ARG A 261 -5.01 23.94 -7.63
N PHE A 262 -3.87 23.25 -7.61
CA PHE A 262 -3.10 23.04 -6.39
C PHE A 262 -2.53 24.37 -5.86
N LEU A 263 -1.91 25.18 -6.73
CA LEU A 263 -1.37 26.49 -6.37
C LEU A 263 -2.47 27.46 -5.88
N SER A 264 -3.61 27.54 -6.57
CA SER A 264 -4.75 28.37 -6.12
C SER A 264 -5.33 27.89 -4.79
N THR A 265 -5.19 26.61 -4.43
CA THR A 265 -5.62 26.11 -3.12
C THR A 265 -4.67 26.58 -2.02
N LEU A 266 -3.36 26.55 -2.26
CA LEU A 266 -2.35 27.07 -1.34
C LEU A 266 -2.43 28.59 -1.18
N GLU A 267 -2.70 29.31 -2.26
CA GLU A 267 -2.91 30.77 -2.24
C GLU A 267 -4.09 31.16 -1.34
N LYS A 268 -5.20 30.41 -1.41
CA LYS A 268 -6.34 30.58 -0.49
C LYS A 268 -6.00 30.31 0.99
N LEU A 269 -4.94 29.56 1.26
CA LEU A 269 -4.41 29.32 2.60
C LEU A 269 -3.35 30.36 3.01
N GLY A 270 -3.13 31.40 2.18
CA GLY A 270 -2.19 32.47 2.44
C GLY A 270 -0.73 32.14 2.07
N LEU A 271 -0.50 31.17 1.18
CA LEU A 271 0.83 30.82 0.70
C LEU A 271 1.07 31.36 -0.72
N GLU A 272 2.16 32.12 -0.86
CA GLU A 272 2.58 32.65 -2.15
C GLU A 272 2.97 31.52 -3.12
N PRO A 273 2.38 31.45 -4.34
CA PRO A 273 2.70 30.40 -5.31
C PRO A 273 4.20 30.29 -5.66
N LEU A 274 4.93 31.40 -5.61
CA LEU A 274 6.38 31.45 -5.87
C LEU A 274 7.23 30.68 -4.84
N ARG A 275 6.66 30.31 -3.68
CA ARG A 275 7.31 29.48 -2.66
C ARG A 275 7.07 27.98 -2.86
N VAL A 276 6.35 27.58 -3.91
CA VAL A 276 5.90 26.20 -4.12
C VAL A 276 6.39 25.67 -5.46
N ASP A 277 7.19 24.62 -5.41
CA ASP A 277 7.74 23.93 -6.57
C ASP A 277 7.00 22.60 -6.79
N LEU A 278 6.31 22.47 -7.93
CA LEU A 278 5.55 21.26 -8.28
C LEU A 278 6.30 20.44 -9.32
N LEU A 279 6.64 19.20 -8.98
CA LEU A 279 7.38 18.28 -9.83
C LEU A 279 6.48 17.15 -10.36
N PRO A 280 6.52 16.84 -11.68
CA PRO A 280 5.82 15.69 -12.23
C PRO A 280 6.52 14.37 -11.84
N LEU A 281 5.99 13.25 -12.33
CA LEU A 281 6.64 11.95 -12.17
C LEU A 281 8.04 11.96 -12.82
N ILE A 282 9.04 11.47 -12.09
CA ILE A 282 10.37 11.18 -12.60
C ILE A 282 10.44 9.68 -12.88
N LEU A 283 10.75 9.30 -14.13
CA LEU A 283 10.66 7.91 -14.59
C LEU A 283 11.85 7.05 -14.16
N LEU A 284 13.05 7.62 -14.14
CA LEU A 284 14.27 6.90 -13.76
C LEU A 284 14.40 6.88 -12.24
N ASN A 285 14.66 5.70 -11.66
CA ASN A 285 14.74 5.56 -10.21
C ASN A 285 15.90 6.37 -9.62
N HIS A 286 17.06 6.36 -10.27
CA HIS A 286 18.19 7.21 -9.92
C HIS A 286 17.79 8.69 -9.78
N ASP A 287 17.16 9.27 -10.80
CA ASP A 287 16.77 10.68 -10.80
C ASP A 287 15.66 10.97 -9.77
N HIS A 288 14.75 10.02 -9.55
CA HIS A 288 13.74 10.11 -8.50
C HIS A 288 14.37 10.19 -7.11
N MET A 289 15.39 9.36 -6.84
CA MET A 289 16.11 9.34 -5.57
C MET A 289 16.93 10.63 -5.40
N GLN A 290 17.62 11.09 -6.45
CA GLN A 290 18.38 12.33 -6.40
C GLN A 290 17.49 13.58 -6.21
N ALA A 291 16.20 13.54 -6.58
CA ALA A 291 15.27 14.64 -6.32
C ALA A 291 15.05 14.94 -4.83
N TYR A 292 15.35 14.02 -3.90
CA TYR A 292 15.34 14.31 -2.46
C TYR A 292 16.43 15.33 -2.05
N SER A 293 17.43 15.59 -2.90
CA SER A 293 18.37 16.70 -2.72
C SER A 293 17.73 18.08 -2.87
N LEU A 294 16.48 18.18 -3.32
CA LEU A 294 15.76 19.45 -3.44
C LEU A 294 15.09 19.90 -2.14
N MET A 295 15.08 19.07 -1.09
CA MET A 295 14.44 19.38 0.19
C MET A 295 15.36 19.12 1.37
N ASP A 296 15.15 19.90 2.42
CA ASP A 296 15.84 19.78 3.71
C ASP A 296 15.08 18.88 4.67
N ILE A 297 13.74 18.98 4.70
CA ILE A 297 12.85 18.27 5.63
C ILE A 297 11.66 17.70 4.86
N SER A 298 11.39 16.41 5.04
CA SER A 298 10.19 15.76 4.50
C SER A 298 9.01 15.93 5.45
N LEU A 299 7.86 16.25 4.87
CA LEU A 299 6.59 16.33 5.55
C LEU A 299 5.74 15.11 5.15
N ASP A 300 5.53 14.22 6.11
CA ASP A 300 4.64 13.09 5.91
C ASP A 300 3.17 13.51 5.88
N THR A 301 2.33 12.71 5.24
CA THR A 301 0.89 12.99 5.13
C THR A 301 0.08 12.26 6.21
N PHE A 302 -1.11 12.74 6.53
CA PHE A 302 -2.03 12.11 7.47
C PHE A 302 -3.49 12.32 7.03
N PRO A 303 -4.44 11.43 7.38
CA PRO A 303 -4.28 10.20 8.18
C PRO A 303 -3.66 9.02 7.40
N TYR A 304 -3.16 9.26 6.19
CA TYR A 304 -2.48 8.25 5.39
C TYR A 304 -1.01 8.64 5.24
N ALA A 305 -0.14 8.01 6.02
CA ALA A 305 1.31 8.20 6.00
C ALA A 305 1.98 7.65 4.73
N GLY A 306 3.16 8.18 4.46
CA GLY A 306 4.13 7.62 3.55
C GLY A 306 4.58 6.24 4.01
N THR A 307 5.16 5.49 3.08
CA THR A 307 5.76 4.19 3.38
C THR A 307 7.09 4.12 2.65
N THR A 308 7.07 3.75 1.37
CA THR A 308 8.28 3.79 0.52
C THR A 308 8.88 5.19 0.44
N THR A 309 8.05 6.22 0.30
CA THR A 309 8.49 7.64 0.25
C THR A 309 9.19 8.07 1.53
N THR A 310 8.71 7.62 2.70
CA THR A 310 9.35 7.87 3.99
C THR A 310 10.70 7.15 4.06
N CYS A 311 10.76 5.86 3.69
CA CYS A 311 12.02 5.11 3.63
C CYS A 311 13.04 5.76 2.67
N GLU A 312 12.60 6.15 1.47
CA GLU A 312 13.45 6.81 0.48
C GLU A 312 13.97 8.16 0.98
N SER A 313 13.12 8.95 1.64
CA SER A 313 13.47 10.23 2.26
C SER A 313 14.60 10.04 3.28
N LEU A 314 14.41 9.15 4.25
CA LEU A 314 15.41 8.84 5.27
C LEU A 314 16.71 8.31 4.64
N TYR A 315 16.59 7.41 3.66
CA TYR A 315 17.75 6.83 2.96
C TYR A 315 18.52 7.86 2.13
N MET A 316 17.85 8.91 1.65
CA MET A 316 18.47 10.04 0.95
C MET A 316 18.92 11.18 1.89
N GLY A 317 18.91 10.95 3.20
CA GLY A 317 19.39 11.91 4.19
C GLY A 317 18.38 13.00 4.53
N VAL A 318 17.12 12.89 4.12
CA VAL A 318 16.09 13.87 4.45
C VAL A 318 15.34 13.39 5.70
N PRO A 319 15.44 14.07 6.87
CA PRO A 319 14.61 13.74 8.01
C PRO A 319 13.13 13.99 7.69
N CYS A 320 12.26 13.12 8.22
CA CYS A 320 10.83 13.16 7.97
C CYS A 320 10.07 13.44 9.27
N VAL A 321 9.13 14.37 9.25
CA VAL A 321 8.18 14.57 10.36
C VAL A 321 6.90 13.80 10.03
N THR A 322 6.47 12.93 10.95
CA THR A 322 5.21 12.16 10.84
C THR A 322 4.30 12.43 12.02
N MET A 323 3.08 11.89 11.99
CA MET A 323 2.09 12.05 13.05
C MET A 323 1.49 10.69 13.43
N ALA A 324 1.30 10.47 14.73
CA ALA A 324 0.58 9.32 15.25
C ALA A 324 -0.94 9.55 15.20
N GLY A 325 -1.70 8.48 15.03
CA GLY A 325 -3.16 8.51 15.07
C GLY A 325 -3.78 7.17 15.40
N SER A 326 -5.04 7.00 15.00
CA SER A 326 -5.91 5.88 15.41
C SER A 326 -6.00 4.73 14.43
N VAL A 327 -5.41 4.85 13.23
CA VAL A 327 -5.51 3.85 12.16
C VAL A 327 -4.14 3.44 11.64
N HIS A 328 -4.05 2.20 11.15
CA HIS A 328 -2.85 1.61 10.58
C HIS A 328 -2.16 2.54 9.58
N ALA A 329 -2.93 3.06 8.60
CA ALA A 329 -2.41 3.92 7.54
C ALA A 329 -1.72 5.17 8.08
N HIS A 330 -2.14 5.68 9.24
CA HIS A 330 -1.55 6.84 9.90
C HIS A 330 -0.26 6.46 10.62
N ASN A 331 -0.28 5.32 11.29
CA ASN A 331 0.82 4.85 12.14
C ASN A 331 1.94 4.11 11.40
N VAL A 332 1.86 3.95 10.07
CA VAL A 332 3.00 3.41 9.30
C VAL A 332 4.25 4.29 9.49
N GLY A 333 4.10 5.62 9.46
CA GLY A 333 5.21 6.53 9.74
C GLY A 333 5.79 6.35 11.14
N VAL A 334 4.93 6.13 12.14
CA VAL A 334 5.31 5.87 13.54
C VAL A 334 6.18 4.61 13.63
N SER A 335 5.74 3.51 13.01
CA SER A 335 6.49 2.25 12.99
C SER A 335 7.87 2.42 12.33
N LEU A 336 7.91 3.08 11.17
CA LEU A 336 9.16 3.30 10.43
C LEU A 336 10.16 4.16 11.22
N LEU A 337 9.74 5.32 11.74
CA LEU A 337 10.62 6.21 12.47
C LEU A 337 11.12 5.61 13.78
N SER A 338 10.24 4.94 14.53
CA SER A 338 10.63 4.28 15.78
C SER A 338 11.64 3.16 15.52
N THR A 339 11.46 2.39 14.45
CA THR A 339 12.40 1.32 14.08
C THR A 339 13.78 1.87 13.69
N VAL A 340 13.84 3.09 13.16
CA VAL A 340 15.11 3.77 12.83
C VAL A 340 15.72 4.48 14.05
N GLY A 341 14.97 4.70 15.14
CA GLY A 341 15.40 5.44 16.33
C GLY A 341 15.18 6.97 16.22
N LEU A 342 14.11 7.38 15.54
CA LEU A 342 13.74 8.78 15.27
C LEU A 342 12.38 9.14 15.91
N GLU A 343 12.10 8.60 17.09
CA GLU A 343 10.82 8.81 17.79
C GLU A 343 10.54 10.28 18.09
N HIS A 344 11.61 11.08 18.25
CA HIS A 344 11.51 12.52 18.45
C HIS A 344 10.97 13.29 17.23
N LEU A 345 10.79 12.65 16.07
CA LEU A 345 10.18 13.24 14.87
C LEU A 345 8.73 12.79 14.66
N ILE A 346 8.12 12.18 15.67
CA ILE A 346 6.74 11.69 15.65
C ILE A 346 5.86 12.64 16.48
N ALA A 347 5.01 13.40 15.81
CA ALA A 347 4.04 14.26 16.46
C ALA A 347 2.82 13.48 16.97
N ARG A 348 2.19 13.94 18.06
CA ARG A 348 0.94 13.39 18.59
C ARG A 348 -0.30 14.12 18.09
N ASN A 349 -0.12 15.32 17.54
CA ASN A 349 -1.18 16.16 16.98
C ASN A 349 -0.60 17.19 16.01
N GLU A 350 -1.48 17.97 15.36
CA GLU A 350 -1.09 18.95 14.35
C GLU A 350 -0.18 20.08 14.89
N ASP A 351 -0.36 20.48 16.15
CA ASP A 351 0.43 21.57 16.75
C ASP A 351 1.87 21.10 16.97
N GLU A 352 2.04 19.92 17.55
CA GLU A 352 3.36 19.30 17.71
C GLU A 352 4.02 18.99 16.36
N TYR A 353 3.24 18.63 15.33
CA TYR A 353 3.75 18.44 13.97
C TYR A 353 4.37 19.72 13.41
N VAL A 354 3.73 20.87 13.64
CA VAL A 354 4.24 22.19 13.24
C VAL A 354 5.45 22.59 14.09
N GLU A 355 5.45 22.29 15.38
CA GLU A 355 6.58 22.54 16.28
C GLU A 355 7.82 21.76 15.88
N LEU A 356 7.69 20.45 15.60
CA LEU A 356 8.82 19.60 15.19
C LEU A 356 9.43 20.07 13.86
N ALA A 357 8.59 20.47 12.89
CA ALA A 357 9.06 21.05 11.64
C ALA A 357 9.85 22.35 11.86
N GLN A 358 9.42 23.20 12.80
CA GLN A 358 10.14 24.43 13.18
C GLN A 358 11.44 24.13 13.91
N GLN A 359 11.45 23.16 14.82
CA GLN A 359 12.66 22.76 15.55
C GLN A 359 13.75 22.27 14.60
N LEU A 360 13.40 21.37 13.67
CA LEU A 360 14.33 20.92 12.62
C LEU A 360 14.85 22.07 11.74
N ALA A 361 13.98 23.04 11.44
CA ALA A 361 14.33 24.19 10.61
C ALA A 361 15.17 25.26 11.34
N SER A 362 15.21 25.24 12.68
CA SER A 362 15.82 26.30 13.49
C SER A 362 17.35 26.22 13.57
N ASP A 363 17.93 25.03 13.37
CA ASP A 363 19.38 24.80 13.39
C ASP A 363 19.81 24.04 12.14
N ILE A 364 20.26 24.79 11.12
CA ILE A 364 20.73 24.25 9.84
C ILE A 364 21.96 23.35 10.03
N SER A 365 22.81 23.62 11.02
CA SER A 365 24.01 22.81 11.27
C SER A 365 23.63 21.46 11.86
N ALA A 366 22.72 21.43 12.84
CA ALA A 366 22.18 20.18 13.37
C ALA A 366 21.42 19.39 12.30
N LEU A 367 20.59 20.06 11.50
CA LEU A 367 19.88 19.46 10.36
C LEU A 367 20.85 18.82 9.36
N HIS A 368 21.97 19.50 9.08
CA HIS A 368 23.03 18.96 8.23
C HIS A 368 23.71 17.73 8.81
N ASN A 369 24.06 17.75 10.09
CA ASN A 369 24.67 16.60 10.75
C ASN A 369 23.72 15.38 10.76
N LEU A 370 22.43 15.61 11.00
CA LEU A 370 21.41 14.57 10.91
C LEU A 370 21.34 14.01 9.48
N ARG A 371 21.21 14.89 8.48
CA ARG A 371 21.16 14.49 7.07
C ARG A 371 22.33 13.60 6.64
N MET A 372 23.55 13.97 7.02
CA MET A 372 24.75 13.25 6.63
C MET A 372 24.91 11.90 7.35
N SER A 373 24.27 11.70 8.50
CA SER A 373 24.32 10.45 9.27
C SER A 373 23.12 9.52 9.01
N LEU A 374 22.00 10.06 8.56
CA LEU A 374 20.71 9.36 8.51
C LEU A 374 20.70 8.07 7.68
N ARG A 375 21.40 8.06 6.53
CA ARG A 375 21.51 6.85 5.70
C ARG A 375 22.20 5.72 6.45
N ASP A 376 23.27 6.00 7.18
CA ASP A 376 24.01 5.01 7.95
C ASP A 376 23.19 4.51 9.15
N ILE A 377 22.52 5.43 9.86
CA ILE A 377 21.58 5.11 10.95
C ILE A 377 20.49 4.14 10.45
N MET A 378 19.84 4.48 9.34
CA MET A 378 18.77 3.65 8.76
C MET A 378 19.29 2.31 8.23
N SER A 379 20.47 2.27 7.60
CA SER A 379 21.02 1.03 7.03
C SER A 379 21.44 0.02 8.10
N LYS A 380 21.78 0.51 9.30
CA LYS A 380 22.14 -0.32 10.47
C LYS A 380 20.94 -0.63 11.38
N SER A 381 19.80 0.01 11.16
CA SER A 381 18.61 -0.25 11.96
C SER A 381 17.91 -1.54 11.52
N PRO A 382 17.02 -2.10 12.35
CA PRO A 382 16.31 -3.32 11.98
C PRO A 382 15.41 -3.17 10.76
N LEU A 383 15.05 -1.95 10.36
CA LEU A 383 14.25 -1.68 9.16
C LEU A 383 14.96 -2.20 7.89
N CYS A 384 16.30 -2.25 7.86
CA CYS A 384 17.08 -2.76 6.74
C CYS A 384 17.76 -4.11 7.01
N ASP A 385 17.47 -4.75 8.16
CA ASP A 385 18.07 -6.04 8.53
C ASP A 385 17.20 -7.22 8.08
N GLY A 386 17.38 -7.61 6.81
CA GLY A 386 16.61 -8.71 6.22
C GLY A 386 16.86 -10.08 6.88
N ALA A 387 18.05 -10.31 7.42
CA ALA A 387 18.40 -11.57 8.08
C ALA A 387 17.72 -11.69 9.44
N LYS A 388 17.61 -10.60 10.20
CA LYS A 388 16.85 -10.58 11.45
C LYS A 388 15.35 -10.60 11.20
N PHE A 389 14.88 -9.82 10.23
CA PHE A 389 13.46 -9.74 9.86
C PHE A 389 12.88 -11.12 9.52
N ILE A 390 13.61 -11.93 8.74
CA ILE A 390 13.10 -13.22 8.30
C ILE A 390 12.89 -14.20 9.47
N LEU A 391 13.70 -14.13 10.53
CA LEU A 391 13.54 -14.99 11.70
C LEU A 391 12.21 -14.71 12.42
N GLY A 392 11.84 -13.43 12.53
CA GLY A 392 10.55 -13.02 13.08
C GLY A 392 9.36 -13.46 12.21
N LEU A 393 9.51 -13.36 10.88
CA LEU A 393 8.48 -13.78 9.93
C LEU A 393 8.32 -15.31 9.90
N GLU A 394 9.41 -16.07 9.90
CA GLU A 394 9.40 -17.53 9.93
C GLU A 394 8.79 -18.09 11.22
N SER A 395 9.13 -17.48 12.36
CA SER A 395 8.50 -17.80 13.65
C SER A 395 6.99 -17.56 13.59
N THR A 396 6.57 -16.45 13.00
CA THR A 396 5.15 -16.14 12.77
C THR A 396 4.46 -17.19 11.90
N TYR A 397 5.07 -17.58 10.78
CA TYR A 397 4.54 -18.63 9.90
C TYR A 397 4.45 -19.98 10.60
N ARG A 398 5.47 -20.36 11.37
CA ARG A 398 5.43 -21.60 12.16
C ARG A 398 4.29 -21.59 13.18
N ASN A 399 4.05 -20.45 13.85
CA ASN A 399 2.95 -20.30 14.79
C ASN A 399 1.58 -20.42 14.11
N MET A 400 1.39 -19.79 12.94
CA MET A 400 0.17 -19.95 12.13
C MET A 400 -0.04 -21.41 11.73
N TRP A 401 1.02 -22.10 11.32
CA TRP A 401 0.96 -23.51 10.95
C TRP A 401 0.63 -24.43 12.13
N HIS A 402 1.22 -24.20 13.30
CA HIS A 402 0.87 -24.93 14.53
C HIS A 402 -0.61 -24.76 14.90
N ARG A 403 -1.18 -23.56 14.73
CA ARG A 403 -2.61 -23.32 14.93
C ARG A 403 -3.45 -24.14 13.95
N TYR A 404 -3.11 -24.12 12.66
CA TYR A 404 -3.78 -24.93 11.64
C TYR A 404 -3.73 -26.44 11.95
N CYS A 405 -2.58 -26.97 12.36
CA CYS A 405 -2.43 -28.40 12.70
C CYS A 405 -3.34 -28.80 13.87
N ARG A 406 -3.59 -27.89 14.82
CA ARG A 406 -4.53 -28.07 15.95
C ARG A 406 -6.00 -27.85 15.58
N GLY A 407 -6.31 -27.55 14.31
CA GLY A 407 -7.66 -27.26 13.84
C GLY A 407 -8.13 -25.82 14.12
N ASP A 408 -7.25 -24.93 14.55
CA ASP A 408 -7.59 -23.51 14.72
C ASP A 408 -7.39 -22.74 13.42
N VAL A 409 -8.49 -22.58 12.67
CA VAL A 409 -8.51 -21.90 11.37
C VAL A 409 -9.50 -20.73 11.42
N PRO A 410 -9.03 -19.48 11.58
CA PRO A 410 -9.90 -18.32 11.78
C PRO A 410 -10.97 -18.14 10.69
N SER A 411 -10.61 -18.33 9.42
CA SER A 411 -11.58 -18.15 8.34
C SER A 411 -12.71 -19.20 8.36
N LEU A 412 -12.42 -20.46 8.71
CA LEU A 412 -13.44 -21.52 8.71
C LEU A 412 -14.51 -21.19 9.75
N LYS A 413 -14.09 -20.82 10.96
CA LYS A 413 -14.99 -20.34 12.03
C LYS A 413 -15.83 -19.15 11.55
N ARG A 414 -15.21 -18.16 10.88
CA ARG A 414 -15.93 -17.01 10.32
C ARG A 414 -16.95 -17.42 9.24
N MET A 415 -16.59 -18.35 8.35
CA MET A 415 -17.46 -18.80 7.27
C MET A 415 -18.64 -19.63 7.77
N GLU A 416 -18.44 -20.48 8.77
CA GLU A 416 -19.51 -21.24 9.45
C GLU A 416 -20.54 -20.28 10.06
N LEU A 417 -20.09 -19.28 10.84
CA LEU A 417 -20.98 -18.25 11.41
C LEU A 417 -21.78 -17.49 10.35
N LEU A 418 -21.19 -17.20 9.19
CA LEU A 418 -21.90 -16.54 8.09
C LEU A 418 -22.97 -17.43 7.44
N GLN A 419 -22.76 -18.74 7.41
CA GLN A 419 -23.75 -19.70 6.91
C GLN A 419 -24.91 -19.85 7.90
N GLU A 420 -24.62 -19.92 9.20
CA GLU A 420 -25.63 -19.98 10.25
C GLU A 420 -26.55 -18.75 10.21
N VAL A 421 -25.99 -17.54 10.14
CA VAL A 421 -26.76 -16.29 10.02
C VAL A 421 -27.64 -16.29 8.75
N ALA A 422 -27.11 -16.76 7.62
CA ALA A 422 -27.88 -16.84 6.38
C ALA A 422 -29.03 -17.85 6.46
N SER A 423 -28.88 -18.93 7.25
CA SER A 423 -29.93 -19.93 7.48
C SER A 423 -30.97 -19.49 8.51
N GLY A 424 -30.57 -18.72 9.53
CA GLY A 424 -31.48 -18.16 10.55
C GLY A 424 -32.42 -17.07 10.01
N ASP A 425 -31.92 -16.22 9.10
CA ASP A 425 -32.75 -15.23 8.40
C ASP A 425 -33.80 -15.85 7.45
N LEU A 426 -33.63 -17.13 7.08
CA LEU A 426 -34.61 -17.89 6.30
C LEU A 426 -35.66 -18.60 7.17
N SER A 427 -35.38 -18.84 8.45
CA SER A 427 -36.34 -19.46 9.39
C SER A 427 -37.33 -18.48 10.01
N ASP A 428 -37.03 -17.16 10.02
CA ASP A 428 -37.90 -16.13 10.61
C ASP A 428 -38.90 -15.47 9.63
N LYS A 429 -39.08 -16.06 8.43
CA LYS A 429 -40.15 -15.66 7.49
C LYS A 429 -41.29 -16.65 7.46
N ASN A 430 -42.03 -16.72 8.57
CA ASN A 430 -43.43 -17.18 8.58
C ASN A 430 -44.19 -16.49 9.72
N PRO A 431 -45.04 -15.48 9.45
CA PRO A 431 -46.21 -15.26 10.25
C PRO A 431 -47.39 -15.98 9.59
N GLU A 432 -47.91 -16.95 10.33
CA GLU A 432 -49.16 -17.63 10.07
C GLU A 432 -50.33 -16.66 9.88
N SER A 433 -51.29 -17.14 9.07
CA SER A 433 -52.60 -16.58 8.84
C SER A 433 -53.42 -16.38 10.12
N THR A 434 -53.90 -15.16 10.36
CA THR A 434 -55.11 -14.89 11.14
C THR A 434 -55.98 -13.89 10.38
N GLY A 435 -57.25 -14.25 10.16
CA GLY A 435 -58.16 -13.54 9.26
C GLY A 435 -59.10 -12.51 9.89
N ILE A 436 -59.90 -11.95 8.98
CA ILE A 436 -61.16 -11.17 9.11
C ILE A 436 -60.91 -9.70 9.58
N VAL A 437 -61.32 -8.62 8.89
CA VAL A 437 -62.69 -8.17 8.55
C VAL A 437 -62.67 -7.09 7.43
N ASN A 438 -63.68 -7.13 6.54
CA ASN A 438 -64.02 -6.09 5.54
C ASN A 438 -64.70 -4.87 6.16
N SER A 439 -64.36 -3.65 5.71
CA SER A 439 -65.30 -2.51 5.68
C SER A 439 -64.89 -1.41 4.69
N THR A 440 -65.67 -1.32 3.60
CA THR A 440 -66.20 -0.16 2.86
C THR A 440 -65.50 1.22 2.80
N GLU A 441 -65.40 1.68 1.55
CA GLU A 441 -65.66 3.01 0.97
C GLU A 441 -64.73 4.22 1.23
N GLY A 442 -64.23 4.78 0.11
CA GLY A 442 -64.46 6.19 -0.22
C GLY A 442 -63.24 7.07 -0.53
N SER A 443 -63.07 7.43 -1.83
CA SER A 443 -62.56 8.72 -2.36
C SER A 443 -61.12 9.16 -2.01
N SER A 444 -60.31 9.85 -2.80
CA SER A 444 -60.26 10.36 -4.19
C SER A 444 -58.88 11.04 -4.33
N GLY A 445 -58.38 11.23 -5.55
CA GLY A 445 -57.20 12.07 -5.85
C GLY A 445 -56.12 11.34 -6.67
N SER A 446 -56.16 11.40 -8.00
CA SER A 446 -55.46 12.40 -8.84
C SER A 446 -54.34 11.71 -9.64
N VAL A 447 -54.60 11.32 -10.89
CA VAL A 447 -54.17 11.99 -12.15
C VAL A 447 -52.83 11.47 -12.69
N LYS A 448 -53.01 10.62 -13.71
CA LYS A 448 -52.34 10.47 -15.02
C LYS A 448 -50.83 10.65 -15.19
N ALA A 449 -50.31 9.61 -15.84
CA ALA A 449 -49.07 9.48 -16.57
C ALA A 449 -48.96 10.35 -17.83
N ASN A 450 -47.70 10.58 -18.23
CA ASN A 450 -47.09 10.56 -19.58
C ASN A 450 -45.62 11.00 -19.34
N GLY A 451 -44.56 10.21 -19.53
CA GLY A 451 -44.16 9.44 -20.70
C GLY A 451 -43.11 10.26 -21.47
N PHE A 452 -41.85 9.82 -21.55
CA PHE A 452 -40.98 10.00 -22.73
C PHE A 452 -39.67 9.18 -22.66
N ASN A 453 -39.67 8.13 -23.48
CA ASN A 453 -38.64 7.46 -24.27
C ASN A 453 -37.13 7.61 -23.99
N THR A 454 -36.54 6.43 -23.82
CA THR A 454 -35.22 6.01 -24.31
C THR A 454 -35.05 6.20 -25.82
N MET A 455 -33.90 6.73 -26.24
CA MET A 455 -33.38 6.69 -27.63
C MET A 455 -31.87 6.39 -27.61
N PRO A 456 -31.29 5.88 -28.71
CA PRO A 456 -30.26 4.86 -28.70
C PRO A 456 -28.85 5.39 -28.99
N VAL A 457 -27.87 4.55 -28.63
CA VAL A 457 -26.44 4.73 -28.89
C VAL A 457 -26.17 4.70 -30.40
N SER A 458 -25.72 5.82 -30.96
CA SER A 458 -25.22 5.92 -32.33
C SER A 458 -23.74 5.53 -32.38
N LYS A 459 -23.43 4.67 -33.36
CA LYS A 459 -22.08 4.31 -33.78
C LYS A 459 -21.40 5.53 -34.42
N LEU A 460 -20.21 5.89 -33.95
CA LEU A 460 -19.30 6.79 -34.66
C LEU A 460 -18.15 5.97 -35.23
N ASN A 461 -18.11 5.91 -36.57
CA ASN A 461 -17.00 5.46 -37.39
C ASN A 461 -15.80 6.38 -37.16
N ILE A 462 -14.62 5.80 -36.92
CA ILE A 462 -13.33 6.46 -37.16
C ILE A 462 -12.60 5.61 -38.18
N GLN A 463 -12.47 6.13 -39.39
CA GLN A 463 -11.65 5.57 -40.46
C GLN A 463 -10.55 6.60 -40.78
N SER A 464 -9.31 6.10 -40.81
CA SER A 464 -8.11 6.60 -41.50
C SER A 464 -7.66 8.05 -41.32
N CYS A 465 -6.51 8.23 -40.66
CA CYS A 465 -5.43 9.10 -41.17
C CYS A 465 -4.09 8.36 -40.98
N GLU A 466 -3.46 8.05 -42.11
CA GLU A 466 -2.11 7.52 -42.28
C GLU A 466 -1.04 8.61 -42.06
N GLU A 467 0.19 8.14 -41.76
CA GLU A 467 1.51 8.73 -42.06
C GLU A 467 1.90 10.07 -41.41
N ASN A 468 3.08 10.25 -40.79
CA ASN A 468 4.40 9.94 -41.32
C ASN A 468 5.45 9.73 -40.20
N GLY A 469 6.22 8.65 -40.32
CA GLY A 469 7.53 8.52 -39.70
C GLY A 469 8.59 9.19 -40.56
N GLY A 470 9.34 10.12 -39.98
CA GLY A 470 10.52 10.74 -40.61
C GLY A 470 11.80 10.29 -39.91
N SER A 471 12.50 9.34 -40.51
CA SER A 471 13.89 9.01 -40.18
C SER A 471 14.82 10.17 -40.52
N LEU A 472 15.55 10.68 -39.53
CA LEU A 472 16.70 11.56 -39.75
C LEU A 472 17.98 10.71 -39.80
N ASN A 473 18.42 10.42 -41.03
CA ASN A 473 19.77 9.98 -41.33
C ASN A 473 20.73 11.14 -41.15
N HIS A 474 21.65 11.05 -40.17
CA HIS A 474 22.88 11.83 -40.19
C HIS A 474 24.01 11.00 -40.79
N SER A 475 24.35 11.31 -42.03
CA SER A 475 25.58 10.92 -42.70
C SER A 475 26.70 11.90 -42.32
N SER A 476 27.70 11.44 -41.57
CA SER A 476 28.98 12.13 -41.42
C SER A 476 30.04 11.38 -42.24
N LYS A 477 30.39 11.97 -43.39
CA LYS A 477 31.56 11.57 -44.18
C LYS A 477 32.82 11.85 -43.38
N GLN A 478 33.62 10.81 -43.17
CA GLN A 478 35.04 10.94 -42.88
C GLN A 478 35.76 11.52 -44.11
N GLY A 479 36.41 12.66 -43.94
CA GLY A 479 37.56 13.06 -44.75
C GLY A 479 38.82 12.77 -43.93
N LYS A 480 39.61 11.79 -44.36
CA LYS A 480 40.98 11.61 -43.90
C LYS A 480 41.89 12.56 -44.67
N THR A 481 42.64 13.36 -43.93
CA THR A 481 43.98 13.79 -44.32
C THR A 481 44.96 12.68 -43.96
N SER A 482 45.76 12.30 -44.96
CA SER A 482 47.01 11.50 -44.92
C SER A 482 46.88 10.00 -44.73
#